data_AF-A0A352VLK7-F1
#
_entry.id   AF-A0A352VLK7-F1
#
_cell.length_a   1.000
_cell.length_b   1.000
_cell.length_c   1.000
_cell.angle_alpha   90.00
_cell.angle_beta   90.00
_cell.angle_gamma   90.00
#
_symmetry.space_group_name_H-M   'P 1'
#
loop_
_entity.id
_entity.type
_entity.pdbx_description
1 polymer ?
#
loop_
_entity_poly.entity_id
_entity_poly.type
_entity_poly.pdbx_seq_one_letter_code
_entity_poly.pdbx_strand_id
1 'polypeptide(L)' 'MAQCSGSTKKGDRCKRDARGESPFCTIHQDQEIHAREPSDRGEWDNDAIIKALIGFAIIGFFFMLRRR' A
#
# COMPACT_ATOMS: atom_id res chain seq x y z
N MET A 1 -24.42 20.40 14.61
CA MET A 1 -23.14 20.04 13.96
C MET A 1 -23.44 18.96 12.93
N ALA A 2 -22.92 19.10 11.70
CA ALA A 2 -23.10 18.09 10.66
C ALA A 2 -22.09 16.95 10.88
N GLN A 3 -22.48 15.71 10.60
CA GLN A 3 -21.58 14.56 10.68
C GLN A 3 -20.65 14.50 9.46
N CYS A 4 -19.40 14.12 9.69
CA CYS A 4 -18.40 13.90 8.65
C CYS A 4 -18.90 12.90 7.58
N SER A 5 -18.76 13.28 6.32
CA SER A 5 -19.17 12.46 5.16
C SER A 5 -18.13 11.42 4.74
N GLY A 6 -16.94 11.42 5.33
CA GLY A 6 -15.87 10.46 5.00
C GLY A 6 -16.11 9.04 5.50
N SER A 7 -15.44 8.07 4.85
CA SER A 7 -15.44 6.65 5.25
C SER A 7 -14.13 6.27 5.94
N THR A 8 -14.20 5.35 6.90
CA THR A 8 -13.02 4.78 7.55
C THR A 8 -12.30 3.81 6.62
N LYS A 9 -11.07 3.42 6.96
CA LYS A 9 -10.33 2.37 6.23
C LYS A 9 -11.06 1.02 6.16
N LYS A 10 -11.99 0.76 7.08
CA LYS A 10 -12.81 -0.45 7.10
C LYS A 10 -14.08 -0.34 6.24
N GLY A 11 -14.37 0.84 5.68
CA GLY A 11 -15.57 1.12 4.89
C GLY A 11 -16.71 1.75 5.69
N ASP A 12 -16.68 1.72 7.03
CA ASP A 12 -17.72 2.32 7.87
C ASP A 12 -17.76 3.85 7.75
N ARG A 13 -18.94 4.46 7.93
CA ARG A 13 -19.10 5.91 7.95
C ARG A 13 -18.40 6.53 9.17
N CYS A 14 -17.67 7.63 8.94
CA CYS A 14 -17.01 8.37 10.01
C CYS A 14 -18.05 8.98 10.95
N LYS A 15 -17.91 8.71 12.25
CA LYS A 15 -18.84 9.19 13.28
C LYS A 15 -18.49 10.57 13.86
N ARG A 16 -17.39 11.19 13.39
CA ARG A 16 -16.92 12.49 13.88
C ARG A 16 -17.71 13.64 13.27
N ASP A 17 -17.73 14.77 13.96
CA ASP A 17 -18.33 15.99 13.43
C ASP A 17 -17.47 16.59 12.31
N ALA A 18 -18.17 17.19 11.35
CA ALA A 18 -17.59 17.97 10.29
C ALA A 18 -17.11 19.33 10.83
N ARG A 19 -16.03 19.88 10.26
CA ARG A 19 -15.38 21.08 10.79
C ARG A 19 -15.75 22.32 9.99
N GLY A 20 -16.42 23.28 10.64
CA GLY A 20 -16.81 24.55 10.02
C GLY A 20 -17.79 24.33 8.87
N GLU A 21 -17.43 24.83 7.69
CA GLU A 21 -18.19 24.65 6.44
C GLU A 21 -17.79 23.40 5.65
N SER A 22 -16.72 22.70 6.05
CA SER A 22 -16.32 21.46 5.38
C SER A 22 -17.28 20.32 5.73
N PRO A 23 -17.64 19.45 4.77
CA PRO A 23 -18.39 18.21 5.04
C PRO A 23 -17.53 17.13 5.71
N PHE A 24 -16.23 17.38 5.94
CA PHE A 24 -15.29 16.42 6.51
C PHE A 24 -14.78 16.86 7.89
N CYS A 25 -14.36 15.87 8.69
CA CYS A 25 -13.62 16.11 9.92
C CYS A 25 -12.15 16.46 9.60
N THR A 26 -11.40 17.01 10.55
CA THR A 26 -9.98 17.42 10.36
C THR A 26 -9.11 16.34 9.70
N ILE A 27 -9.29 15.07 10.06
CA ILE A 27 -8.48 13.97 9.49
C ILE A 27 -8.90 13.64 8.05
N HIS A 28 -10.19 13.69 7.75
CA HIS A 28 -10.68 13.40 6.39
C HIS A 28 -10.39 14.56 5.45
N GLN A 29 -10.37 15.79 5.96
CA GLN A 29 -9.91 16.96 5.22
C GLN A 29 -8.42 16.86 4.87
N ASP A 30 -7.57 16.44 5.82
CA ASP A 30 -6.15 16.16 5.58
C ASP A 30 -5.94 15.06 4.52
N GLN A 31 -6.74 13.99 4.56
CA GLN A 31 -6.68 12.90 3.58
C GLN A 31 -7.19 13.26 2.19
N GLU A 32 -8.14 14.19 2.08
CA GLU A 32 -8.62 14.72 0.82
C GLU A 32 -7.57 15.64 0.17
N ILE A 33 -6.97 16.53 0.97
CA ILE A 33 -5.89 17.43 0.53
C ILE A 33 -4.65 16.63 0.10
N HIS A 34 -4.33 15.57 0.84
CA HIS A 34 -3.25 14.64 0.54
C HIS A 34 -3.78 13.36 -0.12
N ALA A 35 -4.70 13.50 -1.08
CA ALA A 35 -5.26 12.39 -1.84
C ALA A 35 -4.17 11.36 -2.10
N ARG A 36 -4.29 10.23 -1.39
CA ARG A 36 -3.24 9.24 -1.24
C ARG A 36 -2.89 8.76 -2.65
N GLU A 37 -1.72 9.11 -3.16
CA GLU A 37 -1.25 8.51 -4.41
C GLU A 37 -1.39 6.99 -4.24
N PRO A 38 -2.04 6.31 -5.19
CA PRO A 38 -2.16 4.87 -5.13
C PRO A 38 -0.73 4.32 -5.11
N SER A 39 -0.26 3.93 -3.93
CA SER A 39 1.02 3.24 -3.82
C SER A 39 0.87 1.99 -4.66
N ASP A 40 1.65 1.90 -5.74
CA ASP A 40 1.85 0.76 -6.63
C ASP A 40 2.23 -0.51 -5.85
N ARG A 41 1.28 -1.02 -5.06
CA ARG A 41 1.39 -2.25 -4.26
C ARG A 41 0.84 -3.46 -5.02
N GLY A 42 0.45 -3.28 -6.29
CA GLY A 42 -0.11 -4.32 -7.13
C GLY A 42 0.90 -4.96 -8.09
N GLU A 43 1.97 -4.24 -8.45
CA GLU A 43 3.00 -4.75 -9.35
C GLU A 43 4.07 -5.44 -8.51
N TRP A 44 3.82 -6.69 -8.14
CA TRP A 44 4.87 -7.55 -7.61
C TRP A 44 6.00 -7.56 -8.65
N ASP A 45 7.17 -7.07 -8.24
CA ASP A 45 8.32 -6.81 -9.09
C ASP A 45 8.89 -8.14 -9.59
N ASN A 46 8.26 -8.72 -10.61
CA ASN A 46 8.63 -10.02 -11.20
C ASN A 46 10.13 -10.08 -11.52
N ASP A 47 10.75 -8.93 -11.79
CA ASP A 47 12.19 -8.76 -11.95
C ASP A 47 12.96 -9.17 -10.68
N ALA A 48 12.54 -8.75 -9.49
CA ALA A 48 13.16 -9.12 -8.22
C ALA A 48 13.07 -10.63 -7.95
N ILE A 49 11.94 -11.27 -8.26
CA ILE A 49 11.78 -12.73 -8.10
C ILE A 49 12.61 -13.49 -9.14
N ILE A 50 12.60 -13.05 -10.40
CA ILE A 50 13.39 -13.66 -11.47
C ILE A 50 14.89 -13.57 -11.12
N LYS A 51 15.37 -12.43 -10.64
CA LYS A 51 16.76 -12.25 -10.20
C LYS A 51 17.12 -13.18 -9.04
N ALA A 52 16.24 -13.34 -8.07
CA ALA A 52 16.46 -14.27 -6.95
C ALA A 52 16.55 -15.73 -7.43
N LEU A 53 15.65 -16.16 -8.32
CA LEU A 53 15.65 -17.52 -8.87
C LEU A 53 16.92 -17.82 -9.66
N ILE A 54 17.37 -16.88 -10.51
CA ILE A 54 18.61 -17.03 -11.28
C ILE A 54 19.81 -17.17 -10.32
N GLY A 55 19.88 -16.32 -9.28
CA GLY A 55 20.94 -16.40 -8.27
C GLY A 55 21.01 -17.76 -7.57
N PHE A 56 19.87 -18.28 -7.12
CA PHE A 56 19.81 -19.60 -6.48
C PHE A 56 20.17 -20.75 -7.43
N ALA A 57 19.76 -20.66 -8.70
CA ALA A 57 20.11 -21.68 -9.70
C ALA A 57 21.62 -21.73 -9.96
N ILE A 58 22.28 -20.57 -10.09
CA ILE A 58 23.74 -20.50 -10.30
C ILE A 58 24.50 -21.05 -9.09
N ILE A 59 24.12 -20.63 -7.87
CA ILE A 59 24.76 -21.10 -6.63
C ILE A 59 24.57 -22.61 -6.48
N GLY A 60 23.35 -23.12 -6.69
CA GLY A 60 23.03 -24.53 -6.63
C GLY A 60 23.82 -25.35 -7.65
N PHE A 61 23.91 -24.86 -8.89
CA PHE A 61 24.69 -25.50 -9.95
C PHE A 61 26.18 -25.55 -9.62
N PHE A 62 26.75 -24.45 -9.13
CA PHE A 62 28.15 -24.41 -8.69
C PHE A 62 28.42 -25.40 -7.55
N PHE A 63 27.52 -25.47 -6.56
CA PHE A 63 27.64 -26.42 -5.45
C PHE A 63 27.53 -27.87 -5.92
N MET A 64 26.67 -28.14 -6.92
CA MET A 64 26.51 -29.47 -7.52
C MET A 64 27.76 -29.89 -8.30
N LEU A 65 28.37 -28.99 -9.08
CA LEU A 65 29.63 -29.25 -9.78
C LEU A 65 30.80 -29.47 -8.81
N ARG A 66 30.84 -28.75 -7.68
CA ARG A 66 31.89 -28.92 -6.67
C ARG A 66 31.80 -30.25 -5.91
N ARG A 67 30.63 -30.92 -5.93
CA ARG A 67 30.41 -32.21 -5.25
C ARG A 67 30.62 -33.44 -6.15
N ARG A 68 30.96 -33.25 -7.42
CA ARG A 68 31.20 -34.30 -8.41
C ARG A 68 32.69 -34.46 -8.68
#